data_AF-A0A8T9SYH6-F1
#
_entry.id   AF-A0A8T9SYH6-F1
#
_cell.length_a   1.000
_cell.length_b   1.000
_cell.length_c   1.000
_cell.angle_alpha   90.00
_cell.angle_beta   90.00
_cell.angle_gamma   90.00
#
_symmetry.space_group_name_H-M   'P 1'
#
loop_
_entity.id
_entity.type
_entity.pdbx_description
1 polymer ?
#
loop_
_entity_poly.entity_id
_entity_poly.type
_entity_poly.pdbx_seq_one_letter_code
_entity_poly.pdbx_strand_id
1 'polypeptide(L)'
;MSPRLTPICASLRSRRLAWSLLAVASVVGCTHQPDAATPLATRPTLAPLATATYAGEYRWGRPEADESGGILIVYPESDSTVLFQVDANDGPPAYHLVSVMGRATLRHDTAYYFVKAPGDEQGCQLRLAFAPTAATVISVRGYTEDCLFGSSFTPDETYRRVSRQVPTYVLDSAGDTLRFAQLPPEQLQYAQHLTRR
;
A
#
# COMPACT_ATOMS: atom_id res chain seq x y z
N MET A 1 -17.36 35.20 -29.42
CA MET A 1 -16.63 33.97 -29.80
C MET A 1 -17.15 32.83 -28.95
N SER A 2 -17.60 31.77 -29.61
CA SER A 2 -18.51 30.74 -29.10
C SER A 2 -17.92 29.79 -28.04
N PRO A 3 -18.70 29.35 -27.05
CA PRO A 3 -18.37 28.20 -26.21
C PRO A 3 -18.66 26.89 -26.96
N ARG A 4 -17.71 25.96 -26.98
CA ARG A 4 -17.89 24.60 -27.50
C ARG A 4 -18.34 23.68 -26.35
N LEU A 5 -19.58 23.24 -26.42
CA LEU A 5 -20.15 22.14 -25.63
C LEU A 5 -19.68 20.80 -26.21
N THR A 6 -19.12 19.94 -25.37
CA THR A 6 -18.84 18.53 -25.72
C THR A 6 -19.98 17.63 -25.23
N PRO A 7 -20.43 16.65 -26.05
CA PRO A 7 -21.54 15.78 -25.69
C PRO A 7 -21.08 14.56 -24.87
N ILE A 8 -21.90 14.22 -23.88
CA ILE A 8 -21.85 13.01 -23.05
C ILE A 8 -22.40 11.85 -23.87
N CYS A 9 -21.61 10.79 -24.05
CA CYS A 9 -22.06 9.55 -24.69
C CYS A 9 -22.45 8.52 -23.62
N ALA A 10 -23.75 8.37 -23.40
CA ALA A 10 -24.32 7.30 -22.57
C ALA A 10 -24.38 6.00 -23.37
N SER A 11 -23.69 4.94 -22.92
CA SER A 11 -23.81 3.61 -23.54
C SER A 11 -24.88 2.77 -22.81
N LEU A 12 -26.08 2.73 -23.38
CA LEU A 12 -27.05 1.66 -23.14
C LEU A 12 -26.59 0.42 -23.92
N ARG A 13 -26.36 -0.72 -23.27
CA ARG A 13 -26.36 -2.01 -23.97
C ARG A 13 -27.45 -2.92 -23.42
N SER A 14 -28.53 -2.88 -24.19
CA SER A 14 -29.69 -3.76 -24.15
C SER A 14 -29.35 -5.17 -24.67
N ARG A 15 -30.02 -6.14 -24.06
CA ARG A 15 -30.04 -7.57 -24.35
C ARG A 15 -30.38 -7.88 -25.81
N ARG A 16 -29.77 -8.92 -26.38
CA ARG A 16 -30.42 -9.76 -27.40
C ARG A 16 -30.08 -11.23 -27.19
N LEU A 17 -31.13 -12.02 -26.93
CA LEU A 17 -31.22 -13.44 -27.28
C LEU A 17 -31.41 -13.56 -28.81
N ALA A 18 -30.92 -14.67 -29.39
CA ALA A 18 -31.49 -15.46 -30.50
C ALA A 18 -30.34 -16.11 -31.30
N TRP A 19 -30.15 -17.43 -31.17
CA TRP A 19 -30.62 -18.48 -32.10
C TRP A 19 -29.68 -18.75 -33.28
N SER A 20 -29.10 -19.95 -33.23
CA SER A 20 -28.92 -20.96 -34.30
C SER A 20 -28.43 -20.53 -35.68
N LEU A 21 -27.35 -21.16 -36.15
CA LEU A 21 -27.31 -21.91 -37.42
C LEU A 21 -25.99 -22.69 -37.55
N LEU A 22 -26.11 -23.96 -37.94
CA LEU A 22 -25.03 -24.85 -38.33
C LEU A 22 -24.31 -24.29 -39.57
N ALA A 23 -22.98 -24.28 -39.53
CA ALA A 23 -22.15 -24.32 -40.72
C ALA A 23 -21.02 -25.34 -40.48
N VAL A 24 -21.12 -26.48 -41.17
CA VAL A 24 -20.07 -27.51 -41.21
C VAL A 24 -19.06 -27.07 -42.27
N ALA A 25 -17.94 -26.51 -41.84
CA ALA A 25 -16.80 -26.24 -42.69
C ALA A 25 -15.74 -27.32 -42.48
N SER A 26 -15.53 -28.16 -43.50
CA SER A 26 -14.44 -29.12 -43.58
C SER A 26 -13.11 -28.38 -43.71
N VAL A 27 -12.37 -28.29 -42.61
CA VAL A 27 -11.05 -27.66 -42.55
C VAL A 27 -9.98 -28.70 -42.90
N VAL A 28 -9.20 -28.40 -43.93
CA VAL A 28 -8.03 -29.15 -44.38
C VAL A 28 -7.04 -29.28 -43.22
N GLY A 29 -6.71 -30.52 -42.88
CA GLY A 29 -5.76 -30.85 -41.82
C GLY A 29 -4.34 -30.48 -42.23
N CYS A 30 -3.85 -29.33 -41.77
CA CYS A 30 -2.42 -29.10 -41.62
C CYS A 30 -1.98 -29.89 -40.39
N THR A 31 -1.24 -30.98 -40.58
CA THR A 31 -0.53 -31.67 -39.49
C THR A 31 0.55 -30.75 -38.97
N HIS A 32 0.18 -29.92 -38.00
CA HIS A 32 1.09 -29.07 -37.25
C HIS A 32 1.94 -29.99 -36.38
N GLN A 33 3.21 -30.14 -36.77
CA GLN A 33 4.19 -30.89 -36.02
C GLN A 33 4.38 -30.17 -34.67
N PRO A 34 4.06 -30.79 -33.53
CA PRO A 34 4.26 -30.15 -32.24
C PRO A 34 5.76 -29.97 -32.04
N ASP A 35 6.22 -28.73 -32.09
CA ASP A 35 7.58 -28.38 -31.70
C ASP A 35 7.83 -28.97 -30.31
N ALA A 36 8.86 -29.80 -30.22
CA ALA A 36 9.30 -30.41 -28.99
C ALA A 36 9.47 -29.30 -27.94
N ALA A 37 8.54 -29.25 -26.99
CA ALA A 37 8.53 -28.27 -25.93
C ALA A 37 9.84 -28.40 -25.15
N THR A 38 10.77 -27.49 -25.41
CA THR A 38 11.96 -27.28 -24.58
C THR A 38 11.47 -27.19 -23.14
N PRO A 39 11.93 -28.07 -22.22
CA PRO A 39 11.52 -28.01 -20.82
C PRO A 39 11.81 -26.61 -20.32
N LEU A 40 10.74 -25.87 -19.98
CA LEU A 40 10.86 -24.54 -19.40
C LEU A 40 11.70 -24.70 -18.13
N ALA A 41 12.95 -24.23 -18.19
CA ALA A 41 13.86 -24.23 -17.07
C ALA A 41 13.11 -23.69 -15.86
N THR A 42 12.92 -24.55 -14.85
CA THR A 42 12.22 -24.20 -13.63
C THR A 42 12.99 -23.05 -12.99
N ARG A 43 12.44 -21.84 -13.08
CA ARG A 43 13.06 -20.67 -12.45
C ARG A 43 13.21 -20.98 -10.96
N PRO A 44 14.39 -20.80 -10.37
CA PRO A 44 14.56 -20.97 -8.93
C PRO A 44 13.54 -20.06 -8.23
N THR A 45 12.64 -20.69 -7.49
CA THR A 45 11.67 -19.96 -6.67
C THR A 45 12.46 -19.41 -5.50
N LEU A 46 12.69 -18.09 -5.49
CA LEU A 46 13.29 -17.42 -4.34
C LEU A 46 12.46 -17.77 -3.10
N ALA A 47 13.15 -18.19 -2.05
CA ALA A 47 12.50 -18.44 -0.77
C ALA A 47 11.77 -17.16 -0.33
N PRO A 48 10.53 -17.27 0.17
CA PRO A 48 9.80 -16.11 0.65
C PRO A 48 10.54 -15.48 1.85
N LEU A 49 10.61 -14.16 1.88
CA LEU A 49 11.20 -13.40 2.98
C LEU A 49 10.50 -13.73 4.31
N ALA A 50 11.24 -13.82 5.41
CA ALA A 50 10.65 -14.05 6.72
C ALA A 50 9.61 -12.98 7.10
N THR A 51 9.83 -11.73 6.68
CA THR A 51 8.90 -10.61 6.88
C THR A 51 7.62 -10.68 6.05
N ALA A 52 7.54 -11.57 5.05
CA ALA A 52 6.35 -11.70 4.21
C ALA A 52 5.10 -12.10 5.02
N THR A 53 5.26 -12.70 6.20
CA THR A 53 4.15 -13.00 7.13
C THR A 53 3.44 -11.75 7.67
N TYR A 54 4.14 -10.60 7.71
CA TYR A 54 3.60 -9.31 8.17
C TYR A 54 3.03 -8.46 7.03
N ALA A 55 3.28 -8.86 5.77
CA ALA A 55 2.83 -8.12 4.62
C ALA A 55 1.30 -8.06 4.55
N GLY A 56 0.82 -6.95 4.00
CA GLY A 56 -0.61 -6.75 3.77
C GLY A 56 -1.09 -5.36 4.09
N GLU A 57 -2.42 -5.26 4.09
CA GLU A 57 -3.15 -4.06 4.44
C GLU A 57 -3.89 -4.31 5.76
N TYR A 58 -3.81 -3.32 6.64
CA TYR A 58 -4.47 -3.30 7.93
C TYR A 58 -5.28 -2.02 8.07
N ARG A 59 -6.39 -2.07 8.79
CA ARG A 59 -7.30 -0.94 8.98
C ARG A 59 -7.79 -0.85 10.40
N TRP A 60 -8.00 0.37 10.88
CA TRP A 60 -8.77 0.64 12.09
C TRP A 60 -9.84 1.68 11.77
N GLY A 61 -10.91 1.70 12.57
CA GLY A 61 -12.04 2.59 12.34
C GLY A 61 -12.69 2.38 10.97
N ARG A 62 -13.22 3.48 10.40
CA ARG A 62 -13.84 3.52 9.07
C ARG A 62 -13.33 4.74 8.31
N PRO A 63 -12.10 4.69 7.77
CA PRO A 63 -11.49 5.86 7.13
C PRO A 63 -12.29 6.37 5.91
N GLU A 64 -13.18 5.56 5.32
CA GLU A 64 -14.04 5.98 4.20
C GLU A 64 -15.34 6.67 4.60
N ALA A 65 -15.67 6.72 5.89
CA ALA A 65 -16.97 7.17 6.38
C ALA A 65 -16.96 8.59 6.98
N ASP A 66 -15.93 9.40 6.69
CA ASP A 66 -15.65 10.66 7.38
C ASP A 66 -15.56 10.50 8.91
N GLU A 67 -15.18 9.30 9.37
CA GLU A 67 -14.97 8.92 10.77
C GLU A 67 -13.47 8.73 11.06
N SER A 68 -13.10 8.79 12.34
CA SER A 68 -11.76 8.44 12.79
C SER A 68 -11.38 7.05 12.29
N GLY A 69 -10.17 6.92 11.77
CA GLY A 69 -9.72 5.67 11.17
C GLY A 69 -8.38 5.80 10.47
N GLY A 70 -7.92 4.69 9.92
CA GLY A 70 -6.65 4.69 9.23
C GLY A 70 -6.29 3.36 8.60
N ILE A 71 -5.28 3.44 7.74
CA ILE A 71 -4.78 2.36 6.90
C ILE A 71 -3.29 2.21 7.20
N LEU A 72 -2.85 0.97 7.42
CA LEU A 72 -1.46 0.60 7.53
C LEU A 72 -1.14 -0.39 6.41
N ILE A 73 -0.19 -0.03 5.56
CA ILE A 73 0.34 -0.86 4.47
C ILE A 73 1.72 -1.35 4.87
N VAL A 74 1.98 -2.65 4.73
CA VAL A 74 3.27 -3.28 5.08
C VAL A 74 3.81 -4.09 3.92
N TYR A 75 5.04 -3.77 3.51
CA TYR A 75 5.78 -4.44 2.46
C TYR A 75 7.07 -5.10 3.01
N PRO A 76 7.34 -6.37 2.69
CA PRO A 76 8.56 -7.04 3.10
C PRO A 76 9.74 -6.63 2.21
N GLU A 77 10.74 -5.96 2.78
CA GLU A 77 11.95 -5.54 2.03
C GLU A 77 13.07 -6.59 2.15
N SER A 78 13.26 -7.15 3.35
CA SER A 78 14.25 -8.19 3.65
C SER A 78 13.76 -9.06 4.80
N ASP A 79 14.52 -10.08 5.21
CA ASP A 79 14.15 -10.96 6.34
C ASP A 79 14.03 -10.24 7.69
N SER A 80 14.58 -9.03 7.81
CA SER A 80 14.55 -8.24 9.06
C SER A 80 14.02 -6.83 8.87
N THR A 81 13.50 -6.48 7.69
CA THR A 81 13.12 -5.11 7.37
C THR A 81 11.80 -5.08 6.61
N VAL A 82 10.92 -4.17 7.03
CA VAL A 82 9.69 -3.85 6.33
C VAL A 82 9.69 -2.39 5.92
N LEU A 83 9.09 -2.11 4.77
CA LEU A 83 8.60 -0.78 4.44
C LEU A 83 7.16 -0.68 4.89
N PHE A 84 6.78 0.46 5.44
CA PHE A 84 5.41 0.70 5.87
C PHE A 84 4.94 2.09 5.44
N GLN A 85 3.63 2.22 5.29
CA GLN A 85 2.92 3.49 5.24
C GLN A 85 1.75 3.41 6.20
N VAL A 86 1.59 4.40 7.06
CA VAL A 86 0.41 4.58 7.89
C VAL A 86 -0.22 5.93 7.58
N ASP A 87 -1.49 5.88 7.17
CA ASP A 87 -2.34 7.03 7.00
C ASP A 87 -3.45 6.96 8.04
N ALA A 88 -3.67 8.01 8.81
CA ALA A 88 -4.73 8.04 9.81
C ALA A 88 -5.38 9.43 9.92
N ASN A 89 -6.62 9.43 10.39
CA ASN A 89 -7.39 10.62 10.67
C ASN A 89 -8.13 10.49 12.02
N ASP A 90 -8.32 11.60 12.73
CA ASP A 90 -9.06 11.62 14.00
C ASP A 90 -10.56 11.93 13.84
N GLY A 91 -11.04 12.14 12.61
CA GLY A 91 -12.44 12.44 12.31
C GLY A 91 -12.89 13.84 12.78
N PRO A 92 -14.21 14.11 12.74
CA PRO A 92 -14.75 15.41 13.15
C PRO A 92 -14.52 15.71 14.64
N PRO A 93 -14.40 17.01 15.01
CA PRO A 93 -14.50 18.19 14.14
C PRO A 93 -13.17 18.65 13.53
N ALA A 94 -12.04 18.08 13.97
CA ALA A 94 -10.73 18.62 13.66
C ALA A 94 -10.13 18.05 12.36
N TYR A 95 -10.46 16.81 12.01
CA TYR A 95 -9.98 16.12 10.80
C TYR A 95 -8.46 16.22 10.64
N HIS A 96 -7.72 16.05 11.74
CA HIS A 96 -6.27 15.97 11.68
C HIS A 96 -5.89 14.73 10.87
N LEU A 97 -4.96 14.91 9.94
CA LEU A 97 -4.46 13.86 9.06
C LEU A 97 -2.99 13.63 9.39
N VAL A 98 -2.59 12.36 9.47
CA VAL A 98 -1.19 11.95 9.53
C VAL A 98 -0.91 10.97 8.40
N SER A 99 0.23 11.15 7.75
CA SER A 99 0.78 10.19 6.79
C SER A 99 2.25 9.97 7.12
N VAL A 100 2.61 8.73 7.43
CA VAL A 100 3.97 8.32 7.77
C VAL A 100 4.37 7.15 6.91
N MET A 101 5.34 7.36 6.04
CA MET A 101 6.01 6.29 5.32
C MET A 101 7.43 6.12 5.86
N GLY A 102 7.90 4.87 5.97
CA GLY A 102 9.23 4.62 6.49
C GLY A 102 9.73 3.19 6.34
N ARG A 103 10.99 2.99 6.71
CA ARG A 103 11.63 1.68 6.82
C ARG A 103 11.76 1.32 8.29
N ALA A 104 11.17 0.20 8.69
CA ALA A 104 11.23 -0.28 10.06
C ALA A 104 12.04 -1.58 10.15
N THR A 105 12.92 -1.65 11.15
CA THR A 105 13.71 -2.85 11.43
C THR A 105 12.96 -3.76 12.38
N LEU A 106 12.79 -5.01 11.97
CA LEU A 106 12.12 -6.05 12.72
C LEU A 106 13.06 -6.69 13.77
N ARG A 107 12.51 -6.91 14.96
CA ARG A 107 13.07 -7.70 16.05
C ARG A 107 11.93 -8.56 16.61
N HIS A 108 11.96 -9.86 16.34
CA HIS A 108 10.82 -10.77 16.58
C HIS A 108 9.56 -10.28 15.86
N ASP A 109 8.43 -10.20 16.55
CA ASP A 109 7.15 -9.72 15.98
C ASP A 109 6.99 -8.19 16.11
N THR A 110 8.07 -7.43 16.33
CA THR A 110 8.01 -5.98 16.51
C THR A 110 8.98 -5.26 15.60
N ALA A 111 8.47 -4.34 14.78
CA ALA A 111 9.27 -3.45 13.94
C ALA A 111 9.42 -2.07 14.59
N TYR A 112 10.61 -1.50 14.45
CA TYR A 112 10.98 -0.20 15.02
C TYR A 112 11.37 0.75 13.89
N TYR A 113 10.72 1.90 13.87
CA TYR A 113 11.04 3.01 12.98
C TYR A 113 11.57 4.17 13.80
N PHE A 114 12.61 4.83 13.29
CA PHE A 114 13.21 6.01 13.90
C PHE A 114 13.52 7.03 12.81
N VAL A 115 13.08 8.26 13.02
CA VAL A 115 13.39 9.42 12.18
C VAL A 115 13.80 10.57 13.06
N LYS A 116 14.69 11.43 12.57
CA LYS A 116 15.19 12.58 13.32
C LYS A 116 15.39 13.73 12.36
N ALA A 117 14.79 14.88 12.67
CA ALA A 117 15.03 16.10 11.91
C ALA A 117 16.44 16.65 12.21
N PRO A 118 17.05 17.43 11.29
CA PRO A 118 18.28 18.13 11.58
C PRO A 118 18.12 19.03 12.82
N GLY A 119 18.95 18.80 13.84
CA GLY A 119 18.92 19.56 15.10
C GLY A 119 17.98 19.03 16.18
N ASP A 120 17.14 18.04 15.89
CA ASP A 120 16.30 17.37 16.89
C ASP A 120 17.12 16.33 17.65
N GLU A 121 17.36 16.51 18.94
CA GLU A 121 18.16 15.55 19.73
C GLU A 121 17.44 14.22 19.97
N GLN A 122 16.11 14.23 20.05
CA GLN A 122 15.32 13.10 20.51
C GLN A 122 14.84 12.20 19.38
N GLY A 123 14.49 12.78 18.23
CA GLY A 123 13.88 12.06 17.12
C GLY A 123 12.48 11.53 17.47
N CYS A 124 11.86 10.91 16.48
CA CYS A 124 10.56 10.27 16.58
C CYS A 124 10.67 8.78 16.33
N GLN A 125 10.04 8.03 17.22
CA GLN A 125 10.10 6.58 17.20
C GLN A 125 8.70 5.98 17.14
N LEU A 126 8.45 5.17 16.11
CA LEU A 126 7.26 4.34 16.03
C LEU A 126 7.62 2.87 16.28
N ARG A 127 6.71 2.18 16.95
CA ARG A 127 6.77 0.74 17.18
C ARG A 127 5.54 0.08 16.56
N LEU A 128 5.76 -0.90 15.70
CA LEU A 128 4.73 -1.70 15.04
C LEU A 128 4.81 -3.11 15.60
N ALA A 129 3.87 -3.48 16.47
CA ALA A 129 3.78 -4.83 17.04
C ALA A 129 2.80 -5.67 16.24
N PHE A 130 3.27 -6.76 15.63
CA PHE A 130 2.48 -7.61 14.77
C PHE A 130 1.85 -8.79 15.53
N ALA A 131 0.61 -9.10 15.16
CA ALA A 131 -0.12 -10.29 15.56
C ALA A 131 -0.68 -10.99 14.31
N PRO A 132 -1.16 -12.25 14.41
CA PRO A 132 -1.64 -13.00 13.25
C PRO A 132 -2.75 -12.31 12.43
N THR A 133 -3.55 -11.47 13.07
CA THR A 133 -4.73 -10.79 12.49
C THR A 133 -4.73 -9.28 12.69
N ALA A 134 -3.69 -8.69 13.28
CA ALA A 134 -3.65 -7.27 13.58
C ALA A 134 -2.19 -6.75 13.67
N ALA A 135 -2.05 -5.44 13.68
CA ALA A 135 -0.81 -4.74 14.01
C ALA A 135 -1.16 -3.55 14.90
N THR A 136 -0.41 -3.35 15.98
CA THR A 136 -0.55 -2.20 16.87
C THR A 136 0.56 -1.21 16.57
N VAL A 137 0.21 0.03 16.23
CA VAL A 137 1.12 1.14 16.00
C VAL A 137 1.15 1.99 17.26
N ILE A 138 2.34 2.28 17.79
CA ILE A 138 2.52 3.09 19.01
C ILE A 138 3.67 4.06 18.81
N SER A 139 3.45 5.32 19.18
CA SER A 139 4.46 6.35 19.29
C SER A 139 5.21 6.17 20.61
N VAL A 140 6.49 5.79 20.55
CA VAL A 140 7.28 5.40 21.74
C VAL A 140 8.07 6.56 22.33
N ARG A 141 8.59 7.46 21.48
CA ARG A 141 9.40 8.62 21.86
C ARG A 141 9.22 9.77 20.87
N GLY A 142 9.40 10.98 21.39
CA GLY A 142 9.17 12.26 20.72
C GLY A 142 8.04 13.02 21.42
N TYR A 143 8.15 14.34 21.56
CA TYR A 143 6.99 15.15 21.87
C TYR A 143 6.02 15.05 20.69
N THR A 144 4.72 14.92 20.95
CA THR A 144 3.69 14.90 19.89
C THR A 144 3.77 16.11 18.97
N GLU A 145 4.35 17.21 19.45
CA GLU A 145 4.55 18.45 18.70
C GLU A 145 5.76 18.42 17.76
N ASP A 146 6.79 17.64 18.09
CA ASP A 146 8.06 17.59 17.35
C ASP A 146 8.13 16.44 16.35
N CYS A 147 7.24 15.47 16.50
CA CYS A 147 7.08 14.48 15.47
C CYS A 147 6.44 15.11 14.24
N LEU A 148 7.07 14.84 13.09
CA LEU A 148 6.66 15.26 11.74
C LEU A 148 5.25 14.77 11.34
N PHE A 149 4.47 14.28 12.30
CA PHE A 149 3.11 13.82 12.25
C PHE A 149 2.08 14.95 12.44
N GLY A 150 2.51 16.12 12.93
CA GLY A 150 1.63 17.25 13.24
C GLY A 150 1.23 17.28 14.72
N SER A 151 1.03 18.49 15.26
CA SER A 151 1.12 18.78 16.69
C SER A 151 -0.04 18.32 17.59
N SER A 152 -0.92 17.42 17.14
CA SER A 152 -2.13 17.06 17.90
C SER A 152 -2.62 15.63 17.70
N PHE A 153 -2.00 14.83 16.82
CA PHE A 153 -2.51 13.52 16.47
C PHE A 153 -1.41 12.48 16.27
N THR A 154 -1.64 11.30 16.82
CA THR A 154 -0.75 10.14 16.71
C THR A 154 -1.50 8.99 16.06
N PRO A 155 -0.86 8.18 15.18
CA PRO A 155 -1.47 7.00 14.56
C PRO A 155 -1.56 5.81 15.53
N ASP A 156 -1.74 6.07 16.83
CA ASP A 156 -1.59 5.11 17.92
C ASP A 156 -2.84 4.26 18.06
N GLU A 157 -2.90 3.16 17.31
CA GLU A 157 -4.09 2.32 17.22
C GLU A 157 -3.79 0.85 16.94
N THR A 158 -4.82 0.00 17.05
CA THR A 158 -4.77 -1.41 16.62
C THR A 158 -5.47 -1.61 15.28
N TYR A 159 -4.68 -1.85 14.25
CA TYR A 159 -5.11 -2.03 12.88
C TYR A 159 -5.39 -3.53 12.62
N ARG A 160 -6.62 -3.87 12.26
CA ARG A 160 -7.01 -5.23 11.87
C ARG A 160 -6.56 -5.53 10.45
N ARG A 161 -5.97 -6.71 10.23
CA ARG A 161 -5.55 -7.12 8.89
C ARG A 161 -6.76 -7.40 8.01
N VAL A 162 -6.87 -6.69 6.89
CA VAL A 162 -7.94 -6.87 5.89
C VAL A 162 -7.45 -7.60 4.64
N SER A 163 -6.15 -7.59 4.38
CA SER A 163 -5.54 -8.32 3.27
C SER A 163 -4.17 -8.89 3.66
N ARG A 164 -3.85 -10.08 3.15
CA ARG A 164 -2.51 -10.71 3.24
C ARG A 164 -1.69 -10.53 1.96
N GLN A 165 -2.26 -9.89 0.94
CA GLN A 165 -1.57 -9.69 -0.32
C GLN A 165 -0.39 -8.74 -0.12
N VAL A 166 0.78 -9.11 -0.63
CA VAL A 166 1.95 -8.24 -0.61
C VAL A 166 1.66 -7.02 -1.48
N PRO A 167 1.62 -5.79 -0.91
CA PRO A 167 1.36 -4.59 -1.68
C PRO A 167 2.54 -4.34 -2.63
N THR A 168 2.27 -3.85 -3.84
CA THR A 168 3.34 -3.56 -4.82
C THR A 168 3.64 -2.07 -4.96
N TYR A 169 2.72 -1.23 -4.50
CA TYR A 169 2.82 0.22 -4.53
C TYR A 169 2.06 0.84 -3.34
N VAL A 170 2.32 2.11 -3.10
CA VAL A 170 1.55 3.02 -2.25
C VAL A 170 1.30 4.33 -2.98
N LEU A 171 0.42 5.16 -2.43
CA LEU A 171 0.18 6.52 -2.90
C LEU A 171 0.88 7.49 -1.94
N ASP A 172 1.59 8.47 -2.46
CA ASP A 172 2.10 9.56 -1.64
C ASP A 172 1.02 10.61 -1.34
N SER A 173 1.40 11.69 -0.64
CA SER A 173 0.49 12.79 -0.32
C SER A 173 -0.03 13.56 -1.54
N ALA A 174 0.62 13.45 -2.70
CA ALA A 174 0.16 14.02 -3.96
C ALA A 174 -0.77 13.08 -4.75
N GLY A 175 -0.90 11.82 -4.29
CA GLY A 175 -1.64 10.77 -4.98
C GLY A 175 -0.81 10.05 -6.05
N ASP A 176 0.50 10.31 -6.12
CA ASP A 176 1.39 9.65 -7.07
C ASP A 176 1.71 8.22 -6.60
N THR A 177 1.78 7.30 -7.56
CA THR A 177 2.04 5.89 -7.28
C THR A 177 3.53 5.64 -7.07
N LEU A 178 3.90 5.26 -5.85
CA LEU A 178 5.25 4.87 -5.47
C LEU A 178 5.37 3.34 -5.40
N ARG A 179 6.31 2.76 -6.15
CA ARG A 179 6.56 1.30 -6.12
C ARG A 179 7.56 0.95 -5.03
N PHE A 180 7.16 0.14 -4.06
CA PHE A 180 8.03 -0.24 -2.94
C PHE A 180 9.39 -0.79 -3.36
N ALA A 181 9.41 -1.66 -4.38
CA ALA A 181 10.65 -2.27 -4.88
C ALA A 181 11.64 -1.27 -5.51
N GLN A 182 11.20 -0.04 -5.78
CA GLN A 182 12.00 1.01 -6.42
C GLN A 182 12.29 2.19 -5.49
N LEU A 183 11.78 2.18 -4.25
CA LEU A 183 11.97 3.28 -3.32
C LEU A 183 13.40 3.27 -2.77
N PRO A 184 14.26 4.24 -3.13
CA PRO A 184 15.57 4.35 -2.53
C PRO A 184 15.43 4.72 -1.05
N PRO A 185 16.39 4.30 -0.20
CA PRO A 185 16.40 4.65 1.22
C PRO A 185 16.14 6.12 1.54
N GLU A 186 16.67 7.01 0.73
CA GLU A 186 16.62 8.46 0.93
C GLU A 186 15.20 9.01 0.72
N GLN A 187 14.42 8.51 -0.24
CA GLN A 187 13.07 9.02 -0.52
C GLN A 187 12.08 8.74 0.62
N LEU A 188 12.31 7.68 1.40
CA LEU A 188 11.51 7.36 2.57
C LEU A 188 11.70 8.37 3.72
N GLN A 189 12.80 9.14 3.71
CA GLN A 189 13.07 10.17 4.71
C GLN A 189 12.54 11.55 4.27
N TYR A 190 12.48 11.82 2.97
CA TYR A 190 12.09 13.14 2.43
C TYR A 190 10.61 13.28 2.07
N ALA A 191 9.85 12.18 1.92
CA ALA A 191 8.42 12.25 1.62
C ALA A 191 7.60 13.04 2.67
N GLN A 192 8.14 13.23 3.88
CA GLN A 192 7.53 13.97 4.98
C GLN A 192 7.82 15.50 4.94
N HIS A 193 8.81 15.95 4.16
CA HIS A 193 9.21 17.37 4.11
C HIS A 193 8.47 18.20 3.06
N LEU A 194 7.80 17.56 2.10
CA LEU A 194 7.21 18.25 0.93
C LEU A 194 5.77 18.74 1.15
N THR A 195 5.12 18.41 2.28
CA THR A 195 3.73 18.79 2.58
C THR A 195 3.57 20.11 3.33
N ARG A 196 4.66 20.82 3.70
CA ARG A 196 4.59 22.23 4.14
C ARG A 196 4.74 23.17 2.94
N ARG A 197 3.64 23.50 2.27
CA ARG A 197 3.52 24.73 1.46
C ARG A 197 2.20 25.41 1.74
#